data_AF-A0A4R1ATP4-F1
#
_entry.id   AF-A0A4R1ATP4-F1
#
_cell.length_a   1.000
_cell.length_b   1.000
_cell.length_c   1.000
_cell.angle_alpha   90.00
_cell.angle_beta   90.00
_cell.angle_gamma   90.00
#
_symmetry.space_group_name_H-M   'P 1'
#
loop_
_entity.id
_entity.type
_entity.pdbx_description
1 polymer ?
#
loop_
_entity_poly.entity_id
_entity_poly.type
_entity_poly.pdbx_seq_one_letter_code
_entity_poly.pdbx_strand_id
1 'polypeptide(L)' 'MARLKQYDKGYLSGQLDAAENELEILYTILNQMPQEPHSGDMILVRIKDIEEFLTEHGRLDEDASEKEWSF' A
#
# COMPACT_ATOMS: atom_id res chain seq x y z
N MET A 1 -15.84 23.93 -5.75
CA MET A 1 -14.54 23.40 -5.29
C MET A 1 -14.41 23.68 -3.80
N ALA A 2 -14.65 22.66 -2.97
CA ALA A 2 -14.58 22.80 -1.52
C ALA A 2 -13.11 22.96 -1.09
N ARG A 3 -12.80 23.98 -0.29
CA ARG A 3 -11.52 24.07 0.42
C ARG A 3 -11.46 22.91 1.40
N LEU A 4 -10.73 21.84 1.05
CA LEU A 4 -10.27 20.85 2.04
C LEU A 4 -9.63 21.62 3.20
N LYS A 5 -10.18 21.46 4.41
CA LYS A 5 -9.68 22.18 5.58
C LYS A 5 -8.28 21.65 5.86
N GLN A 6 -7.41 22.50 6.40
CA GLN A 6 -6.03 22.12 6.73
C GLN A 6 -5.94 20.87 7.63
N TYR A 7 -6.97 20.64 8.44
CA TYR A 7 -7.17 19.42 9.23
C TYR A 7 -7.29 18.15 8.37
N ASP A 8 -8.07 18.19 7.29
CA ASP A 8 -8.27 17.07 6.37
C ASP A 8 -6.97 16.70 5.66
N LYS A 9 -6.13 17.70 5.37
CA LYS A 9 -4.79 17.48 4.80
C LYS A 9 -3.84 16.80 5.77
N GLY A 10 -3.86 17.21 7.04
CA GLY A 10 -3.04 16.57 8.09
C GLY A 10 -3.48 15.13 8.36
N TYR A 11 -4.79 14.90 8.37
CA TYR A 11 -5.38 13.57 8.54
C TYR A 11 -4.99 12.64 7.38
N LEU A 12 -5.13 13.10 6.13
CA LEU A 12 -4.72 12.34 4.96
C LEU A 12 -3.22 12.04 4.96
N SER A 13 -2.38 13.02 5.33
CA SER A 13 -0.92 12.78 5.45
C SER A 13 -0.62 11.66 6.44
N GLY A 14 -1.25 11.67 7.62
CA GLY A 14 -1.05 10.62 8.60
C GLY A 14 -1.55 9.25 8.13
N GLN A 15 -2.61 9.19 7.31
CA GLN A 15 -3.08 7.95 6.71
C GLN A 15 -2.10 7.40 5.66
N LEU A 16 -1.50 8.28 4.85
CA LEU A 16 -0.49 7.90 3.86
C LEU A 16 0.78 7.38 4.54
N ASP A 17 1.28 8.08 5.56
CA ASP A 17 2.47 7.66 6.30
C ASP A 17 2.22 6.31 7.02
N ALA A 18 1.00 6.09 7.55
CA ALA A 18 0.63 4.81 8.13
C ALA A 18 0.53 3.68 7.10
N ALA A 19 -0.01 3.97 5.91
CA ALA A 19 -0.13 3.03 4.80
C ALA A 19 1.26 2.61 4.25
N GLU A 20 2.19 3.56 4.10
CA GLU A 20 3.59 3.28 3.72
C GLU A 20 4.25 2.31 4.71
N ASN A 21 4.09 2.57 6.01
CA ASN A 21 4.65 1.71 7.05
C ASN A 21 3.96 0.33 7.12
N GLU A 22 2.63 0.26 6.93
CA GLU A 22 1.92 -1.01 6.85
C GLU A 22 2.41 -1.84 5.66
N LEU A 23 2.62 -1.21 4.50
CA LEU A 23 3.14 -1.87 3.29
C LEU A 23 4.52 -2.47 3.51
N GLU A 24 5.45 -1.74 4.14
CA GLU A 24 6.79 -2.22 4.48
C GLU A 24 6.74 -3.46 5.38
N ILE A 25 5.86 -3.45 6.39
CA ILE A 25 5.67 -4.57 7.30
C ILE A 25 5.14 -5.79 6.54
N LEU A 26 4.15 -5.61 5.66
CA LEU A 26 3.56 -6.71 4.91
C LEU A 26 4.57 -7.36 3.96
N TYR A 27 5.38 -6.59 3.24
CA TYR A 27 6.47 -7.16 2.44
C TYR A 27 7.51 -7.88 3.29
N THR A 28 7.83 -7.35 4.47
CA THR A 28 8.75 -8.02 5.39
C THR A 28 8.21 -9.37 5.84
N ILE A 29 6.90 -9.44 6.17
CA ILE A 29 6.23 -10.71 6.50
C ILE A 29 6.28 -11.64 5.30
N LEU A 30 5.94 -11.16 4.10
CA LEU A 30 5.94 -11.94 2.86
C LEU A 30 7.31 -12.58 2.60
N ASN A 31 8.38 -11.79 2.72
CA ASN A 31 9.76 -12.24 2.54
C ASN A 31 10.22 -13.25 3.61
N GLN A 32 9.57 -13.28 4.77
CA GLN A 32 9.86 -14.23 5.84
C GLN A 32 8.99 -15.49 5.77
N MET A 33 8.00 -15.54 4.87
CA MET A 33 7.15 -16.72 4.74
C MET A 33 7.96 -17.89 4.15
N PRO A 34 7.87 -19.08 4.76
CA PRO A 34 8.63 -20.26 4.31
C PRO A 34 8.02 -20.93 3.06
N GLN A 35 6.83 -20.48 2.64
CA GLN A 35 6.09 -20.99 1.49
C GLN A 35 5.70 -19.81 0.61
N GLU A 36 5.63 -20.06 -0.68
CA GLU A 36 5.19 -19.06 -1.64
C GLU A 36 3.70 -18.73 -1.39
N PRO A 37 3.35 -17.44 -1.28
CA PRO A 37 1.98 -17.01 -1.02
C PRO A 37 1.09 -17.29 -2.24
N HIS A 38 -0.14 -17.72 -2.00
CA HIS A 38 -1.12 -17.86 -3.08
C HIS A 38 -1.81 -16.51 -3.33
N SER A 39 -2.22 -16.26 -4.57
CA SER A 39 -2.88 -15.00 -4.98
C SER A 39 -4.13 -14.63 -4.17
N GLY A 40 -4.77 -15.60 -3.49
CA GLY A 40 -5.91 -15.38 -2.60
C GLY A 40 -5.56 -15.16 -1.14
N ASP A 41 -4.28 -15.20 -0.77
CA ASP A 41 -3.84 -15.02 0.61
C ASP A 41 -4.09 -13.57 1.04
N MET A 42 -4.64 -13.40 2.24
CA MET A 42 -5.04 -12.09 2.77
C MET A 42 -3.88 -11.08 2.77
N ILE A 43 -2.65 -11.55 2.93
CA ILE A 43 -1.46 -10.69 2.90
C ILE A 43 -1.28 -10.02 1.52
N LEU A 44 -1.51 -10.76 0.43
CA LEU A 44 -1.39 -10.24 -0.93
C LEU A 44 -2.53 -9.29 -1.27
N VAL A 45 -3.75 -9.65 -0.87
CA VAL A 45 -4.92 -8.78 -1.01
C VAL A 45 -4.66 -7.44 -0.29
N ARG A 46 -4.12 -7.50 0.93
CA ARG A 46 -3.86 -6.30 1.71
C ARG A 46 -2.72 -5.45 1.15
N ILE A 47 -1.66 -6.07 0.66
CA ILE A 47 -0.57 -5.37 -0.06
C ILE A 47 -1.16 -4.59 -1.23
N LYS A 48 -1.95 -5.27 -2.07
CA LYS A 48 -2.57 -4.66 -3.25
C LYS A 48 -3.48 -3.47 -2.89
N ASP A 49 -4.35 -3.62 -1.88
CA ASP A 49 -5.23 -2.54 -1.44
C ASP A 49 -4.44 -1.28 -0.99
N ILE A 50 -3.28 -1.49 -0.35
CA ILE A 50 -2.44 -0.40 0.14
C ILE A 50 -1.64 0.23 -1.00
N GLU A 51 -1.09 -0.56 -1.91
CA GLU A 51 -0.42 -0.07 -3.13
C GLU A 51 -1.40 0.80 -3.94
N GLU A 52 -2.62 0.32 -4.19
CA GLU A 52 -3.67 1.09 -4.89
C GLU A 52 -3.95 2.42 -4.17
N PHE A 53 -4.16 2.38 -2.85
CA PHE A 53 -4.39 3.59 -2.06
C PHE A 53 -3.22 4.59 -2.15
N LEU A 54 -1.98 4.12 -2.08
CA LEU A 54 -0.79 4.98 -2.16
C LEU A 54 -0.59 5.54 -3.57
N THR A 55 -0.87 4.75 -4.62
CA THR A 55 -0.82 5.19 -6.01
C THR A 55 -1.89 6.24 -6.30
N GLU A 56 -3.14 6.04 -5.88
CA GLU A 56 -4.23 7.01 -6.02
C GLU A 56 -3.89 8.39 -5.42
N HIS A 57 -3.03 8.40 -4.40
CA HIS A 57 -2.60 9.60 -3.70
C HIS A 57 -1.20 10.08 -4.09
N GLY A 58 -0.57 9.47 -5.10
CA GLY A 58 0.72 9.87 -5.67
C GLY A 58 1.93 9.61 -4.77
N ARG A 59 1.83 8.65 -3.83
CA ARG A 59 2.94 8.20 -2.98
C ARG A 59 3.71 7.01 -3.57
N LEU A 60 3.07 6.25 -4.45
CA LEU A 60 3.67 5.13 -5.18
C LEU A 60 3.50 5.35 -6.68
N ASP A 61 4.55 5.12 -7.47
CA ASP A 61 4.46 5.19 -8.93
C ASP A 61 3.58 4.04 -9.46
N GLU A 62 2.74 4.31 -10.46
CA GLU A 62 1.88 3.29 -11.10
C GLU A 62 2.70 2.07 -11.58
N ASP A 63 3.93 2.32 -12.06
CA ASP A 63 4.88 1.29 -12.52
C ASP A 63 5.44 0.38 -11.41
N ALA A 64 5.32 0.77 -10.14
CA ALA A 64 5.74 -0.05 -9.01
C ALA A 64 4.70 -1.12 -8.66
N SER A 65 3.41 -0.83 -8.85
CA SER A 65 2.30 -1.75 -8.54
C SER A 65 2.24 -2.98 -9.45
N GLU A 66 2.76 -2.87 -10.69
CA GLU A 66 2.73 -3.97 -11.67
C GLU A 66 4.01 -4.83 -11.69
N LYS A 67 5.10 -4.39 -11.04
CA LYS A 67 6.44 -4.93 -11.33
C LYS A 67 6.82 -6.23 -10.63
N GLU A 68 6.11 -6.67 -9.60
CA GLU A 68 6.56 -7.82 -8.80
C GLU A 68 5.64 -9.07 -8.83
N TRP A 69 4.49 -9.04 -9.49
CA TRP A 69 3.54 -10.18 -9.44
C TRP A 69 3.63 -11.14 -10.64
N SER A 70 4.83 -11.36 -11.17
CA SER A 70 5.08 -12.46 -12.12
C SER A 70 5.39 -13.76 -11.35
N PHE A 71 4.34 -14.44 -10.89
CA PHE A 71 4.41 -15.81 -10.36
C PHE A 71 4.23 -16.82 -11.48
#